data_AF-A0A1I4TXS0-F1
#
_entry.id   AF-A0A1I4TXS0-F1
#
_cell.length_a   1.000
_cell.length_b   1.000
_cell.length_c   1.000
_cell.angle_alpha   90.00
_cell.angle_beta   90.00
_cell.angle_gamma   90.00
#
_symmetry.space_group_name_H-M   'P 1'
#
loop_
_entity.id
_entity.type
_entity.pdbx_description
1 polymer ?
#
loop_
_entity_poly.entity_id
_entity_poly.type
_entity_poly.pdbx_seq_one_letter_code
_entity_poly.pdbx_strand_id
1 'polypeptide(L)'
;MNYLIKGKIMSFLFFMVLALILSGQSMANSPAPKEATAKFEIRFMEGMIDHHAMAVHMAQMCIQKEIQDELKSLCNSIATSQQQEIKLMQGWLNDWYDIQHEPEMSKSDSKQMEKLDSLNGAKFEIEFMKNMIKHHWQAVIEGSQCIERAYHDELETLCENIILTQATEIKQMRTWLCEWHNICGSRPKDNNHENS
;
A
#
# COMPACT_ATOMS: atom_id res chain seq x y z
N MET A 1 -30.16 2.34 -75.04
CA MET A 1 -29.63 1.06 -74.51
C MET A 1 -30.27 0.85 -73.15
N ASN A 2 -31.44 0.23 -72.96
CA ASN A 2 -31.96 -1.09 -73.36
C ASN A 2 -31.22 -2.32 -72.78
N TYR A 3 -31.91 -3.00 -71.84
CA TYR A 3 -31.91 -4.44 -71.49
C TYR A 3 -30.72 -4.98 -70.64
N LEU A 4 -30.83 -5.86 -69.61
CA LEU A 4 -31.83 -6.86 -69.18
C LEU A 4 -31.65 -7.30 -67.68
N ILE A 5 -32.76 -7.28 -66.92
CA ILE A 5 -33.39 -8.34 -66.07
C ILE A 5 -32.53 -9.53 -65.56
N LYS A 6 -32.58 -9.83 -64.25
CA LYS A 6 -33.20 -11.05 -63.63
C LYS A 6 -32.73 -11.31 -62.18
N GLY A 7 -33.70 -11.43 -61.26
CA GLY A 7 -33.46 -12.00 -59.92
C GLY A 7 -34.67 -11.88 -58.99
N LYS A 8 -35.43 -12.95 -58.83
CA LYS A 8 -36.70 -13.07 -58.11
C LYS A 8 -36.59 -12.95 -56.58
N ILE A 9 -37.60 -12.30 -55.98
CA ILE A 9 -38.44 -12.76 -54.86
C ILE A 9 -37.73 -13.44 -53.68
N MET A 10 -37.73 -12.80 -52.51
CA MET A 10 -38.28 -13.41 -51.30
C MET A 10 -38.65 -12.36 -50.25
N SER A 11 -39.95 -12.20 -50.04
CA SER A 11 -40.52 -11.52 -48.88
C SER A 11 -40.33 -12.41 -47.65
N PHE A 12 -39.63 -11.92 -46.63
CA PHE A 12 -39.77 -12.41 -45.25
C PHE A 12 -39.92 -11.19 -44.34
N LEU A 13 -41.15 -10.97 -43.88
CA LEU A 13 -41.45 -10.14 -42.74
C LEU A 13 -40.81 -10.79 -41.51
N PHE A 14 -39.74 -10.19 -40.99
CA PHE A 14 -39.17 -10.57 -39.70
C PHE A 14 -39.57 -9.49 -38.68
N PHE A 15 -40.68 -9.72 -37.96
CA PHE A 15 -41.00 -8.95 -36.77
C PHE A 15 -40.00 -9.34 -35.67
N MET A 16 -38.88 -8.61 -35.58
CA MET A 16 -37.96 -8.73 -34.46
C MET A 16 -38.47 -7.83 -33.34
N VAL A 17 -39.23 -8.40 -32.39
CA VAL A 17 -39.49 -7.75 -31.10
C VAL A 17 -38.19 -7.84 -30.31
N LEU A 18 -37.40 -6.77 -30.35
CA LEU A 18 -36.24 -6.61 -29.47
C LEU A 18 -36.74 -6.10 -28.12
N ALA A 19 -37.09 -7.03 -27.22
CA ALA A 19 -37.29 -6.70 -25.82
C ALA A 19 -35.89 -6.45 -25.19
N LEU A 20 -35.53 -5.18 -25.05
CA LEU A 20 -34.40 -4.74 -24.23
C LEU A 20 -34.69 -5.06 -22.76
N ILE A 21 -34.24 -6.22 -22.31
CA ILE A 21 -34.13 -6.50 -20.87
C ILE A 21 -32.88 -5.78 -20.40
N LEU A 22 -33.04 -4.55 -19.93
CA LEU A 22 -32.07 -3.91 -19.04
C LEU A 22 -32.12 -4.64 -17.70
N SER A 23 -31.41 -5.76 -17.60
CA SER A 23 -31.07 -6.34 -16.32
C SER A 23 -30.10 -5.37 -15.63
N GLY A 24 -30.64 -4.46 -14.81
CA GLY A 24 -29.84 -3.75 -13.83
C GLY A 24 -29.18 -4.79 -12.94
N GLN A 25 -27.87 -4.96 -13.09
CA GLN A 25 -27.10 -5.71 -12.11
C GLN A 25 -27.15 -4.88 -10.84
N SER A 26 -28.02 -5.30 -9.92
CA SER A 26 -27.95 -4.85 -8.54
C SER A 26 -26.55 -5.22 -8.07
N MET A 27 -25.69 -4.22 -7.84
CA MET A 27 -24.48 -4.43 -7.05
C MET A 27 -25.00 -5.00 -5.73
N ALA A 28 -24.80 -6.31 -5.53
CA ALA A 28 -25.26 -6.96 -4.33
C ALA A 28 -24.52 -6.29 -3.17
N ASN A 29 -25.25 -5.64 -2.26
CA ASN A 29 -24.67 -5.25 -0.97
C ASN A 29 -24.24 -6.57 -0.30
N SER A 30 -22.95 -6.85 -0.33
CA SER A 30 -22.37 -7.93 0.46
C SER A 30 -22.83 -7.78 1.92
N PRO A 31 -23.15 -8.89 2.61
CA PRO A 31 -23.58 -8.82 4.00
C PRO A 31 -22.50 -8.12 4.84
N ALA A 32 -22.89 -7.30 5.81
CA ALA A 32 -21.91 -6.62 6.66
C ALA A 32 -20.94 -7.62 7.34
N PRO A 33 -19.66 -7.25 7.54
CA PRO A 33 -18.68 -8.11 8.20
C PRO A 33 -19.14 -8.47 9.62
N LYS A 34 -18.69 -9.64 10.10
CA LYS A 34 -18.85 -10.00 11.52
C LYS A 34 -18.12 -8.96 12.39
N GLU A 35 -18.67 -8.66 13.57
CA GLU A 35 -18.12 -7.65 14.48
C GLU A 35 -16.62 -7.83 14.77
N ALA A 36 -16.16 -9.07 14.96
CA ALA A 36 -14.75 -9.37 15.21
C ALA A 36 -13.84 -9.05 14.01
N THR A 37 -14.35 -9.23 12.79
CA THR A 37 -13.64 -8.92 11.53
C THR A 37 -13.60 -7.41 11.31
N ALA A 38 -14.73 -6.71 11.46
CA ALA A 38 -14.78 -5.25 11.37
C ALA A 38 -13.80 -4.60 12.36
N LYS A 39 -13.78 -5.06 13.63
CA LYS A 39 -12.82 -4.60 14.64
C LYS A 39 -11.36 -4.86 14.28
N PHE A 40 -11.08 -5.90 13.50
CA PHE A 40 -9.73 -6.16 13.02
C PHE A 40 -9.35 -5.18 11.91
N GLU A 41 -10.19 -5.02 10.89
CA GLU A 41 -9.94 -4.11 9.77
C GLU A 41 -9.76 -2.67 10.24
N ILE A 42 -10.62 -2.20 11.17
CA ILE A 42 -10.49 -0.88 11.79
C ILE A 42 -9.12 -0.70 12.44
N ARG A 43 -8.74 -1.61 13.36
CA ARG A 43 -7.45 -1.51 14.07
C ARG A 43 -6.25 -1.64 13.13
N PHE A 44 -6.35 -2.47 12.10
CA PHE A 44 -5.30 -2.61 11.10
C PHE A 44 -5.12 -1.29 10.34
N MET A 45 -6.20 -0.69 9.84
CA MET A 45 -6.12 0.55 9.08
C MET A 45 -5.66 1.73 9.93
N GLU A 46 -6.20 1.91 11.14
CA GLU A 46 -5.72 2.95 12.08
C GLU A 46 -4.22 2.80 12.34
N GLY A 47 -3.77 1.59 12.70
CA GLY A 47 -2.36 1.33 12.97
C GLY A 47 -1.45 1.49 11.75
N MET A 48 -1.90 1.04 10.57
CA MET A 48 -1.11 1.13 9.35
C MET A 48 -1.05 2.58 8.82
N ILE A 49 -2.08 3.41 9.06
CA ILE A 49 -2.05 4.85 8.79
C ILE A 49 -0.92 5.51 9.61
N ASP A 50 -0.88 5.27 10.92
CA ASP A 50 0.16 5.83 11.80
C ASP A 50 1.55 5.35 11.39
N HIS A 51 1.69 4.05 11.11
CA HIS A 51 2.92 3.44 10.64
C HIS A 51 3.39 4.07 9.31
N HIS A 52 2.50 4.22 8.32
CA HIS A 52 2.84 4.83 7.04
C HIS A 52 3.22 6.31 7.19
N ALA A 53 2.58 7.05 8.08
CA ALA A 53 2.91 8.45 8.31
C ALA A 53 4.35 8.63 8.80
N MET A 54 4.85 7.75 9.68
CA MET A 54 6.25 7.75 10.09
C MET A 54 7.21 7.56 8.90
N ALA A 55 6.93 6.58 8.03
CA ALA A 55 7.75 6.36 6.84
C ALA A 55 7.71 7.54 5.86
N VAL A 56 6.54 8.16 5.64
CA VAL A 56 6.39 9.37 4.82
C VAL A 56 7.26 10.51 5.38
N HIS A 57 7.23 10.75 6.69
CA HIS A 57 8.07 11.78 7.32
C HIS A 57 9.57 11.48 7.19
N MET A 58 10.00 10.25 7.43
CA MET A 58 11.39 9.83 7.24
C MET A 58 11.83 10.02 5.77
N ALA A 59 10.98 9.66 4.82
CA ALA A 59 11.25 9.76 3.40
C ALA A 59 11.34 11.23 2.94
N GLN A 60 10.45 12.11 3.42
CA GLN A 60 10.53 13.56 3.17
C GLN A 60 11.85 14.16 3.66
N MET A 61 12.31 13.76 4.86
CA MET A 61 13.61 14.16 5.39
C MET A 61 14.75 13.67 4.50
N CYS A 62 14.73 12.41 4.08
CA CYS A 62 15.72 11.81 3.19
C CYS A 62 15.90 12.60 1.88
N ILE A 63 14.80 13.05 1.28
CA ILE A 63 14.83 13.83 0.01
C ILE A 63 15.62 15.14 0.16
N GLN A 64 15.67 15.72 1.38
CA GLN A 64 16.36 16.98 1.64
C GLN A 64 17.85 16.82 1.97
N LYS A 65 18.36 15.58 2.10
CA LYS A 65 19.78 15.34 2.48
C LYS A 65 20.68 15.30 1.26
N GLU A 66 21.96 15.63 1.45
CA GLU A 66 23.00 15.41 0.45
C GLU A 66 23.51 13.96 0.54
N ILE A 67 22.90 13.09 -0.27
CA ILE A 67 23.06 11.62 -0.28
C ILE A 67 22.95 11.09 -1.74
N GLN A 68 23.24 9.81 -1.93
CA GLN A 68 23.13 9.09 -3.21
C GLN A 68 21.75 9.30 -3.87
N ASP A 69 21.75 9.60 -5.18
CA ASP A 69 20.54 9.90 -5.95
C ASP A 69 19.58 8.71 -6.02
N GLU A 70 20.11 7.48 -6.06
CA GLU A 70 19.31 6.25 -6.01
C GLU A 70 18.49 6.15 -4.72
N LEU A 71 19.08 6.53 -3.58
CA LEU A 71 18.36 6.54 -2.30
C LEU A 71 17.32 7.67 -2.26
N LYS A 72 17.65 8.86 -2.78
CA LYS A 72 16.66 9.96 -2.92
C LYS A 72 15.46 9.53 -3.78
N SER A 73 15.71 8.78 -4.86
CA SER A 73 14.64 8.26 -5.71
C SER A 73 13.74 7.27 -4.95
N LEU A 74 14.32 6.35 -4.17
CA LEU A 74 13.54 5.45 -3.32
C LEU A 74 12.71 6.24 -2.29
N CYS A 75 13.30 7.25 -1.65
CA CYS A 75 12.58 8.07 -0.67
C CYS A 75 11.38 8.81 -1.30
N ASN A 76 11.51 9.34 -2.53
CA ASN A 76 10.37 9.91 -3.25
C ASN A 76 9.27 8.88 -3.53
N SER A 77 9.64 7.67 -3.93
CA SER A 77 8.69 6.57 -4.17
C SER A 77 7.93 6.21 -2.89
N ILE A 78 8.64 5.96 -1.77
CA ILE A 78 8.04 5.64 -0.47
C ILE A 78 7.08 6.73 -0.02
N ALA A 79 7.50 8.01 -0.07
CA ALA A 79 6.66 9.11 0.35
C ALA A 79 5.37 9.21 -0.49
N THR A 80 5.47 8.92 -1.79
CA THR A 80 4.34 9.01 -2.71
C THR A 80 3.36 7.85 -2.52
N SER A 81 3.85 6.61 -2.52
CA SER A 81 3.00 5.42 -2.40
C SER A 81 2.30 5.39 -1.05
N GLN A 82 3.06 5.53 0.05
CA GLN A 82 2.48 5.42 1.38
C GLN A 82 1.52 6.56 1.70
N GLN A 83 1.72 7.75 1.13
CA GLN A 83 0.74 8.84 1.24
C GLN A 83 -0.57 8.54 0.50
N GLN A 84 -0.52 7.82 -0.62
CA GLN A 84 -1.72 7.38 -1.34
C GLN A 84 -2.44 6.29 -0.55
N GLU A 85 -1.71 5.33 0.01
CA GLU A 85 -2.26 4.24 0.83
C GLU A 85 -2.92 4.76 2.11
N ILE A 86 -2.34 5.77 2.77
CA ILE A 86 -3.00 6.49 3.89
C ILE A 86 -4.37 7.01 3.47
N LYS A 87 -4.47 7.69 2.32
CA LYS A 87 -5.73 8.27 1.85
C LYS A 87 -6.77 7.20 1.53
N LEU A 88 -6.35 6.06 0.98
CA LEU A 88 -7.24 4.93 0.74
C LEU A 88 -7.81 4.41 2.06
N MET A 89 -6.95 4.11 3.03
CA MET A 89 -7.37 3.60 4.34
C MET A 89 -8.26 4.59 5.11
N GLN A 90 -7.97 5.90 5.05
CA GLN A 90 -8.84 6.93 5.63
C GLN A 90 -10.22 6.97 4.97
N GLY A 91 -10.27 6.89 3.63
CA GLY A 91 -11.52 6.82 2.88
C GLY A 91 -12.33 5.58 3.25
N TRP A 92 -11.67 4.43 3.35
CA TRP A 92 -12.31 3.17 3.73
C TRP A 92 -12.80 3.14 5.18
N LEU A 93 -12.04 3.68 6.13
CA LEU A 93 -12.49 3.83 7.52
C LEU A 93 -13.78 4.65 7.60
N ASN A 94 -13.86 5.74 6.84
CA ASN A 94 -15.05 6.57 6.77
C ASN A 94 -16.21 5.82 6.10
N ASP A 95 -15.99 5.30 4.90
CA ASP A 95 -17.06 4.76 4.06
C ASP A 95 -17.62 3.45 4.60
N TRP A 96 -16.79 2.61 5.24
CA TRP A 96 -17.20 1.28 5.73
C TRP A 96 -17.64 1.29 7.19
N TYR A 97 -17.10 2.19 8.02
CA TYR A 97 -17.32 2.16 9.47
C TYR A 97 -17.71 3.50 10.09
N ASP A 98 -17.83 4.59 9.32
CA ASP A 98 -18.10 5.94 9.81
C ASP A 98 -17.05 6.42 10.83
N ILE A 99 -15.78 6.03 10.60
CA ILE A 99 -14.64 6.38 11.45
C ILE A 99 -13.72 7.34 10.70
N GLN A 100 -13.34 8.41 11.38
CA GLN A 100 -12.30 9.35 10.95
C GLN A 100 -11.04 9.09 11.78
N HIS A 101 -9.93 8.83 11.12
CA HIS A 101 -8.62 8.65 11.76
C HIS A 101 -7.58 9.53 11.08
N GLU A 102 -6.90 10.34 11.87
CA GLU A 102 -5.77 11.16 11.40
C GLU A 102 -4.47 10.57 11.93
N PRO A 103 -3.37 10.66 11.16
CA PRO A 103 -2.11 10.07 11.59
C PRO A 103 -1.63 10.59 12.93
N GLU A 104 -1.31 9.66 13.82
CA GLU A 104 -0.68 9.94 15.10
C GLU A 104 0.82 9.58 15.08
N MET A 105 1.62 10.39 15.77
CA MET A 105 3.06 10.15 15.94
C MET A 105 3.38 10.01 17.42
N SER A 106 4.03 8.92 17.83
CA SER A 106 4.41 8.77 19.22
C SER A 106 5.60 9.68 19.58
N LYS A 107 5.79 9.93 20.89
CA LYS A 107 6.98 10.63 21.39
C LYS A 107 8.28 9.87 21.07
N SER A 108 8.21 8.54 21.03
CA SER A 108 9.35 7.70 20.68
C SER A 108 9.75 7.90 19.22
N ASP A 109 8.76 7.92 18.32
CA ASP A 109 8.98 8.11 16.89
C ASP A 109 9.54 9.50 16.61
N SER A 110 8.99 10.51 17.28
CA SER A 110 9.50 11.89 17.21
C SER A 110 10.99 11.98 17.58
N LYS A 111 11.39 11.35 18.69
CA LYS A 111 12.79 11.32 19.12
C LYS A 111 13.69 10.55 18.15
N GLN A 112 13.18 9.48 17.55
CA GLN A 112 13.91 8.74 16.52
C GLN A 112 14.13 9.60 15.27
N MET A 113 13.10 10.35 14.84
CA MET A 113 13.20 11.28 13.72
C MET A 113 14.20 12.40 13.97
N GLU A 114 14.19 13.03 15.16
CA GLU A 114 15.18 14.05 15.53
C GLU A 114 16.63 13.52 15.44
N LYS A 115 16.86 12.31 15.93
CA LYS A 115 18.18 11.67 15.84
C LYS A 115 18.58 11.47 14.38
N LEU A 116 17.68 10.96 13.56
CA LEU A 116 17.94 10.73 12.14
C LEU A 116 18.24 12.05 11.40
N ASP A 117 17.49 13.11 11.69
CA ASP A 117 17.65 14.42 11.05
C ASP A 117 19.00 15.06 11.33
N SER A 118 19.57 14.81 12.52
CA SER A 118 20.90 15.32 12.88
C SER A 118 22.05 14.71 12.05
N LEU A 119 21.79 13.63 11.29
CA LEU A 119 22.79 12.94 10.48
C LEU A 119 22.85 13.48 9.05
N ASN A 120 24.00 13.31 8.40
CA ASN A 120 24.24 13.71 7.02
C ASN A 120 25.17 12.71 6.30
N GLY A 121 25.16 12.72 4.96
CA GLY A 121 25.98 11.85 4.11
C GLY A 121 25.84 10.37 4.47
N ALA A 122 26.94 9.62 4.39
CA ALA A 122 26.95 8.17 4.67
C ALA A 122 26.35 7.77 6.02
N LYS A 123 26.49 8.61 7.08
CA LYS A 123 25.88 8.31 8.37
C LYS A 123 24.36 8.35 8.31
N PHE A 124 23.80 9.32 7.58
CA PHE A 124 22.36 9.40 7.35
C PHE A 124 21.89 8.21 6.51
N GLU A 125 22.55 7.92 5.39
CA GLU A 125 22.19 6.83 4.47
C GLU A 125 22.09 5.49 5.20
N ILE A 126 23.12 5.17 5.99
CA ILE A 126 23.19 3.93 6.77
C ILE A 126 22.04 3.85 7.79
N GLU A 127 21.83 4.90 8.58
CA GLU A 127 20.82 4.87 9.65
C GLU A 127 19.40 4.96 9.08
N PHE A 128 19.17 5.71 8.00
CA PHE A 128 17.90 5.73 7.28
C PHE A 128 17.56 4.33 6.78
N MET A 129 18.45 3.70 6.01
CA MET A 129 18.19 2.38 5.42
C MET A 129 17.96 1.31 6.50
N LYS A 130 18.76 1.31 7.58
CA LYS A 130 18.54 0.36 8.69
C LYS A 130 17.18 0.54 9.36
N ASN A 131 16.79 1.79 9.65
CA ASN A 131 15.52 2.08 10.30
C ASN A 131 14.35 1.75 9.38
N MET A 132 14.43 2.12 8.10
CA MET A 132 13.38 1.84 7.13
C MET A 132 13.25 0.34 6.84
N ILE A 133 14.34 -0.43 6.79
CA ILE A 133 14.29 -1.90 6.71
C ILE A 133 13.52 -2.50 7.90
N LYS A 134 13.81 -2.05 9.13
CA LYS A 134 13.12 -2.54 10.33
C LYS A 134 11.64 -2.18 10.29
N HIS A 135 11.33 -0.94 9.93
CA HIS A 135 9.97 -0.43 9.79
C HIS A 135 9.18 -1.22 8.75
N HIS A 136 9.73 -1.40 7.54
CA HIS A 136 9.09 -2.17 6.49
C HIS A 136 8.87 -3.64 6.86
N TRP A 137 9.76 -4.23 7.65
CA TRP A 137 9.59 -5.61 8.11
C TRP A 137 8.36 -5.76 9.00
N GLN A 138 8.05 -4.76 9.83
CA GLN A 138 6.82 -4.76 10.64
C GLN A 138 5.58 -4.71 9.75
N ALA A 139 5.54 -3.82 8.76
CA ALA A 139 4.42 -3.74 7.82
C ALA A 139 4.22 -5.04 7.00
N VAL A 140 5.29 -5.73 6.62
CA VAL A 140 5.20 -7.04 5.95
C VAL A 140 4.55 -8.11 6.84
N ILE A 141 4.91 -8.13 8.14
CA ILE A 141 4.31 -9.06 9.10
C ILE A 141 2.82 -8.74 9.30
N GLU A 142 2.49 -7.46 9.50
CA GLU A 142 1.11 -7.02 9.72
C GLU A 142 0.24 -7.23 8.46
N GLY A 143 0.77 -6.95 7.28
CA GLY A 143 0.09 -7.20 6.01
C GLY A 143 -0.24 -8.68 5.80
N SER A 144 0.64 -9.59 6.24
CA SER A 144 0.36 -11.03 6.16
C SER A 144 -0.85 -11.43 7.00
N GLN A 145 -1.02 -10.83 8.19
CA GLN A 145 -2.20 -11.07 9.02
C GLN A 145 -3.47 -10.44 8.43
N CYS A 146 -3.32 -9.34 7.71
CA CYS A 146 -4.42 -8.70 7.01
C CYS A 146 -5.00 -9.59 5.91
N ILE A 147 -4.16 -10.19 5.06
CA ILE A 147 -4.60 -11.10 3.99
C ILE A 147 -5.45 -12.25 4.54
N GLU A 148 -5.09 -12.79 5.71
CA GLU A 148 -5.83 -13.91 6.31
C GLU A 148 -7.20 -13.53 6.90
N ARG A 149 -7.44 -12.23 7.14
CA ARG A 149 -8.50 -11.77 8.06
C ARG A 149 -9.37 -10.64 7.51
N ALA A 150 -8.96 -9.98 6.44
CA ALA A 150 -9.73 -8.93 5.80
C ALA A 150 -11.07 -9.49 5.29
N TYR A 151 -12.10 -8.65 5.33
CA TYR A 151 -13.40 -8.94 4.74
C TYR A 151 -13.54 -8.26 3.38
N HIS A 152 -13.00 -7.06 3.25
CA HIS A 152 -13.07 -6.28 2.02
C HIS A 152 -11.91 -6.63 1.08
N ASP A 153 -12.23 -7.05 -0.15
CA ASP A 153 -11.26 -7.43 -1.19
C ASP A 153 -10.29 -6.28 -1.49
N GLU A 154 -10.74 -5.02 -1.38
CA GLU A 154 -9.91 -3.83 -1.54
C GLU A 154 -8.81 -3.75 -0.48
N LEU A 155 -9.13 -4.10 0.77
CA LEU A 155 -8.17 -4.11 1.86
C LEU A 155 -7.19 -5.30 1.73
N GLU A 156 -7.68 -6.48 1.37
CA GLU A 156 -6.83 -7.63 1.08
C GLU A 156 -5.81 -7.31 -0.02
N THR A 157 -6.28 -6.69 -1.12
CA THR A 157 -5.44 -6.26 -2.25
C THR A 157 -4.39 -5.24 -1.81
N LEU A 158 -4.76 -4.27 -0.96
CA LEU A 158 -3.79 -3.32 -0.40
C LEU A 158 -2.72 -4.06 0.41
N CYS A 159 -3.11 -5.01 1.24
CA CYS A 159 -2.19 -5.77 2.09
C CYS A 159 -1.19 -6.60 1.28
N GLU A 160 -1.62 -7.22 0.18
CA GLU A 160 -0.71 -7.88 -0.77
C GLU A 160 0.30 -6.89 -1.37
N ASN A 161 -0.17 -5.73 -1.82
CA ASN A 161 0.68 -4.69 -2.43
C ASN A 161 1.71 -4.14 -1.44
N ILE A 162 1.31 -3.91 -0.18
CA ILE A 162 2.20 -3.49 0.90
C ILE A 162 3.32 -4.52 1.08
N ILE A 163 2.98 -5.81 1.19
CA ILE A 163 3.98 -6.88 1.38
C ILE A 163 4.97 -6.90 0.21
N LEU A 164 4.47 -6.92 -1.02
CA LEU A 164 5.30 -7.05 -2.21
C LEU A 164 6.25 -5.85 -2.39
N THR A 165 5.72 -4.64 -2.24
CA THR A 165 6.47 -3.40 -2.38
C THR A 165 7.53 -3.29 -1.30
N GLN A 166 7.13 -3.40 -0.03
CA GLN A 166 8.05 -3.21 1.08
C GLN A 166 9.10 -4.33 1.18
N ALA A 167 8.79 -5.56 0.78
CA ALA A 167 9.79 -6.63 0.65
C ALA A 167 10.84 -6.32 -0.43
N THR A 168 10.43 -5.72 -1.55
CA THR A 168 11.33 -5.29 -2.62
C THR A 168 12.24 -4.14 -2.15
N GLU A 169 11.67 -3.15 -1.46
CA GLU A 169 12.42 -2.01 -0.91
C GLU A 169 13.42 -2.45 0.17
N ILE A 170 13.04 -3.39 1.04
CA ILE A 170 13.97 -4.03 2.00
C ILE A 170 15.15 -4.66 1.27
N LYS A 171 14.89 -5.42 0.20
CA LYS A 171 15.96 -6.08 -0.57
C LYS A 171 16.89 -5.03 -1.18
N GLN A 172 16.34 -3.97 -1.76
CA GLN A 172 17.11 -2.90 -2.37
C GLN A 172 18.01 -2.18 -1.34
N MET A 173 17.46 -1.77 -0.21
CA MET A 173 18.23 -1.10 0.86
C MET A 173 19.32 -2.02 1.43
N ARG A 174 19.07 -3.32 1.56
CA ARG A 174 20.11 -4.28 1.99
C ARG A 174 21.24 -4.40 0.97
N THR A 175 20.91 -4.41 -0.32
CA THR A 175 21.92 -4.40 -1.39
C THR A 175 22.79 -3.15 -1.29
N TRP A 176 22.17 -1.98 -1.18
CA TRP A 176 22.89 -0.71 -1.07
C TRP A 176 23.74 -0.59 0.20
N LEU A 177 23.24 -1.05 1.35
CA LEU A 177 24.06 -1.13 2.58
C LEU A 177 25.33 -1.97 2.38
N CYS A 178 25.24 -3.07 1.64
CA CYS A 178 26.39 -3.92 1.35
C CYS A 178 27.33 -3.26 0.33
N GLU A 179 26.80 -2.77 -0.79
CA GLU A 179 27.60 -2.21 -1.89
C GLU A 179 28.26 -0.87 -1.56
N TRP A 180 27.53 0.04 -0.90
CA TRP A 180 28.00 1.42 -0.66
C TRP A 180 28.76 1.55 0.66
N HIS A 181 28.46 0.70 1.64
CA HIS A 181 28.96 0.85 3.00
C HIS A 181 29.61 -0.41 3.57
N ASN A 182 29.70 -1.50 2.80
CA ASN A 182 30.24 -2.80 3.23
C ASN A 182 29.51 -3.39 4.46
N ILE A 183 28.20 -3.10 4.59
CA ILE A 183 27.32 -3.63 5.65
C ILE A 183 26.41 -4.69 5.05
N CYS A 184 26.92 -5.91 4.94
CA CYS A 184 26.20 -7.04 4.34
C CYS A 184 25.48 -7.90 5.39
N GLY A 185 24.34 -8.49 5.02
CA GLY A 185 23.65 -9.48 5.86
C GLY A 185 22.85 -8.90 7.04
N SER A 186 22.46 -7.63 7.01
CA SER A 186 21.58 -6.99 8.01
C SER A 186 20.17 -7.60 7.99
N ARG A 187 20.02 -8.76 8.64
CA ARG A 187 18.73 -9.25 9.13
C ARG A 187 18.33 -8.37 10.33
N PRO A 188 17.07 -7.90 10.43
CA PRO A 188 16.54 -7.39 11.68
C PRO A 188 16.81 -8.44 12.74
N LYS A 189 17.47 -8.06 13.84
CA LYS A 189 17.45 -8.91 15.02
C LYS A 189 16.00 -8.89 15.49
N ASP A 190 15.33 -10.03 15.44
CA ASP A 190 14.04 -10.19 16.11
C ASP A 190 14.30 -9.88 17.59
N ASN A 191 13.76 -8.76 18.09
CA ASN A 191 13.86 -8.37 19.49
C ASN A 191 12.90 -9.22 20.35
N ASN A 192 12.87 -10.53 20.14
CA ASN A 192 12.24 -11.46 21.05
C ASN A 192 13.36 -12.09 21.89
N HIS A 193 13.27 -11.83 23.21
CA HIS A 193 14.09 -12.36 24.31
C HIS A 193 15.28 -11.51 24.77
N GLU A 194 14.98 -10.45 25.53
CA GLU A 194 15.70 -10.16 26.78
C GLU A 194 14.67 -9.76 27.85
N ASN A 195 14.16 -10.78 28.54
CA ASN A 195 13.70 -10.73 29.93
C ASN A 195 13.60 -12.20 30.41
N SER A 196 14.72 -12.69 30.91
CA SER A 196 14.82 -13.83 31.84
C SER A 196 15.81 -13.42 32.92
#